data_AF-A0A314Y6F9-F1
#
_entry.id   AF-A0A314Y6F9-F1
#
_cell.length_a   1.000
_cell.length_b   1.000
_cell.length_c   1.000
_cell.angle_alpha   90.00
_cell.angle_beta   90.00
_cell.angle_gamma   90.00
#
_symmetry.space_group_name_H-M   'P 1'
#
loop_
_entity.id
_entity.type
_entity.pdbx_description
1 polymer ?
#
loop_
_entity_poly.entity_id
_entity_poly.type
_entity_poly.pdbx_seq_one_letter_code
_entity_poly.pdbx_strand_id
1 'polypeptide(L)'
;MEFRSCLDAAMALGLLDSAQLDELQVRLAKGEEIMGQYAKAGMRMTEGCSLEQELTTIKHQAQPAMAQLKENDLIVHRENEELAQVEAQIADLQARRELILDRRGHTVAAGTELKSSAKQLLKAGAEKKKALAERKLIRARWLVDMVARGSRCPYIG
;
A
#
# COMPACT_ATOMS: atom_id res chain seq x y z
N MET A 1 60.86 13.74 -42.63
CA MET A 1 62.15 13.04 -42.86
C MET A 1 63.15 13.93 -43.62
N GLU A 2 62.70 14.91 -44.40
CA GLU A 2 63.57 15.69 -45.29
C GLU A 2 64.44 16.75 -44.59
N PHE A 3 63.97 17.39 -43.51
CA PHE A 3 64.71 18.51 -42.89
C PHE A 3 66.00 18.07 -42.19
N ARG A 4 66.00 16.92 -41.50
CA ARG A 4 67.23 16.35 -40.91
C ARG A 4 68.24 15.96 -41.98
N SER A 5 67.78 15.36 -43.07
CA SER A 5 68.61 15.05 -44.23
C SER A 5 69.22 16.32 -44.87
N CYS A 6 68.50 17.45 -44.87
CA CYS A 6 69.04 18.73 -45.34
C CYS A 6 70.11 19.30 -44.40
N LEU A 7 69.93 19.17 -43.08
CA LEU A 7 70.93 19.59 -42.10
C LEU A 7 72.22 18.76 -42.21
N ASP A 8 72.09 17.45 -42.39
CA ASP A 8 73.22 16.54 -42.59
C ASP A 8 73.97 16.84 -43.90
N ALA A 9 73.24 17.16 -44.98
CA ALA A 9 73.82 17.58 -46.25
C ALA A 9 74.55 18.94 -46.15
N ALA A 10 74.00 19.89 -45.39
CA ALA A 10 74.61 21.20 -45.19
C ALA A 10 75.94 21.10 -44.41
N MET A 11 76.02 20.21 -43.41
CA MET A 11 77.28 19.88 -42.74
C MET A 11 78.29 19.23 -43.71
N ALA A 12 77.85 18.27 -44.53
CA ALA A 12 78.72 17.59 -45.50
C ALA A 12 79.31 18.54 -46.56
N LEU A 13 78.60 19.63 -46.88
CA LEU A 13 79.06 20.70 -47.77
C LEU A 13 79.91 21.76 -47.06
N GLY A 14 80.16 21.63 -45.76
CA GLY A 14 80.94 22.60 -44.96
C GLY A 14 80.21 23.92 -44.70
N LEU A 15 78.88 23.97 -44.91
CA LEU A 15 78.06 25.17 -44.70
C LEU A 15 77.67 25.38 -43.23
N LEU A 16 77.75 24.31 -42.43
CA LEU A 16 77.54 24.33 -40.99
C LEU A 16 78.74 23.67 -40.31
N ASP A 17 79.18 24.26 -39.20
CA ASP A 17 80.05 23.55 -38.26
C ASP A 17 79.23 22.62 -37.34
N SER A 18 79.92 21.75 -36.61
CA SER A 18 79.28 20.78 -35.72
C SER A 18 78.41 21.44 -34.64
N ALA A 19 78.82 22.58 -34.11
CA ALA A 19 78.09 23.26 -33.04
C ALA A 19 76.79 23.89 -33.56
N GLN A 20 76.82 24.44 -34.77
CA GLN A 20 75.64 24.97 -35.45
C GLN A 20 74.65 23.86 -35.81
N LEU A 21 75.14 22.70 -36.24
CA LEU A 21 74.29 21.54 -36.49
C LEU A 21 73.58 21.07 -35.21
N ASP A 22 74.32 20.94 -34.10
CA ASP A 22 73.76 20.54 -32.81
C ASP A 22 72.68 21.50 -32.32
N GLU A 23 72.91 22.82 -32.43
CA GLU A 23 71.92 23.84 -32.06
C GLU A 23 70.65 23.71 -32.90
N LEU A 24 70.79 23.56 -34.22
CA LEU A 24 69.65 23.41 -35.13
C LEU A 24 68.88 22.11 -34.87
N GLN A 25 69.56 21.01 -34.56
CA GLN A 25 68.93 19.75 -34.19
C GLN A 25 68.15 19.85 -32.87
N VAL A 26 68.71 20.51 -31.85
CA VAL A 26 68.01 20.76 -30.57
C VAL A 26 66.77 21.63 -30.78
N ARG A 27 66.89 22.70 -31.58
CA ARG A 27 65.73 23.56 -31.92
C ARG A 27 64.66 22.81 -32.71
N LEU A 28 65.07 21.94 -33.64
CA LEU A 28 64.15 21.10 -34.40
C LEU A 28 63.41 20.13 -33.47
N ALA A 29 64.13 19.42 -32.59
CA ALA A 29 63.52 18.51 -31.61
C ALA A 29 62.54 19.25 -30.68
N LYS A 30 62.89 20.47 -30.25
CA LYS A 30 61.98 21.30 -29.45
C LYS A 30 60.73 21.72 -30.23
N GLY A 31 60.89 22.08 -31.50
CA GLY A 31 59.77 22.38 -32.39
C GLY A 31 58.84 21.18 -32.60
N GLU A 32 59.40 19.98 -32.80
CA GLU A 32 58.66 18.72 -32.91
C GLU A 32 57.88 18.40 -31.64
N GLU A 33 58.49 18.59 -30.46
CA GLU A 33 57.81 18.42 -29.16
C GLU A 33 56.61 19.37 -29.03
N ILE A 34 56.81 20.66 -29.34
CA ILE A 34 55.76 21.68 -29.27
C ILE A 34 54.62 21.34 -30.24
N MET A 35 54.93 20.97 -31.49
CA MET A 35 53.93 20.53 -32.47
C MET A 35 53.15 19.30 -31.97
N GLY A 36 53.83 18.35 -31.34
CA GLY A 36 53.19 17.19 -30.72
C GLY A 36 52.24 17.55 -29.57
N GLN A 37 52.59 18.55 -28.76
CA GLN A 37 51.70 19.07 -27.71
C GLN A 37 50.48 19.79 -28.28
N TYR A 38 50.66 20.61 -29.33
CA TYR A 38 49.55 21.26 -30.03
C TYR A 38 48.61 20.26 -30.70
N ALA A 39 49.14 19.20 -31.33
CA ALA A 39 48.32 18.13 -31.89
C ALA A 39 47.47 17.42 -30.81
N LYS A 40 48.07 17.13 -29.65
CA LYS A 40 47.33 16.57 -28.49
C LYS A 40 46.27 17.54 -27.96
N ALA A 41 46.58 18.83 -27.88
CA ALA A 41 45.62 19.85 -27.45
C ALA A 41 44.46 19.94 -28.45
N GLY A 42 44.74 19.92 -29.75
CA GLY A 42 43.74 19.89 -30.81
C GLY A 42 42.80 18.68 -30.72
N MET A 43 43.34 17.48 -30.50
CA MET A 43 42.53 16.27 -30.31
C MET A 43 41.61 16.38 -29.08
N ARG A 44 42.14 16.85 -27.94
CA ARG A 44 41.34 17.07 -26.73
C ARG A 44 40.24 18.11 -26.94
N MET A 45 40.50 19.15 -27.72
CA MET A 45 39.47 20.13 -28.08
C MET A 45 38.36 19.49 -28.92
N THR A 46 38.70 18.69 -29.94
CA THR A 46 37.70 18.00 -30.76
C THR A 46 36.89 16.98 -29.96
N GLU A 47 37.53 16.24 -29.05
CA GLU A 47 36.85 15.35 -28.12
C GLU A 47 35.91 16.13 -27.19
N GLY A 48 36.36 17.27 -26.65
CA GLY A 48 35.52 18.16 -25.84
C GLY A 48 34.27 18.64 -26.58
N CYS A 49 34.41 19.07 -27.83
CA CYS A 49 33.27 19.45 -28.67
C CYS A 49 32.29 18.28 -28.91
N SER A 50 32.81 17.06 -29.14
CA SER A 50 31.98 15.86 -29.29
C SER A 50 31.19 15.56 -28.02
N LEU A 51 31.85 15.60 -26.86
CA LEU A 51 31.21 15.34 -25.57
C LEU A 51 30.13 16.38 -25.22
N GLU A 52 30.35 17.66 -25.56
CA GLU A 52 29.32 18.70 -25.39
C GLU A 52 28.09 18.43 -26.27
N GLN A 53 28.30 17.96 -27.51
CA GLN A 53 27.21 17.60 -28.41
C GLN A 53 26.45 16.35 -27.94
N GLU A 54 27.14 15.35 -27.42
CA GLU A 54 26.50 14.18 -26.80
C GLU A 54 25.71 14.58 -25.55
N LEU A 55 26.27 15.43 -24.69
CA LEU A 55 25.59 15.93 -23.49
C LEU A 55 24.29 16.66 -23.83
N THR A 56 24.30 17.52 -24.85
CA THR A 56 23.10 18.24 -25.29
C THR A 56 22.05 17.28 -25.86
N THR A 57 22.48 16.27 -26.60
CA THR A 57 21.60 15.20 -27.11
C THR A 57 20.95 14.42 -25.97
N ILE A 58 21.74 13.99 -24.98
CA ILE A 58 21.25 13.26 -23.80
C ILE A 58 20.25 14.12 -23.01
N LYS A 59 20.57 15.40 -22.78
CA LYS A 59 19.67 16.33 -22.08
C LYS A 59 18.33 16.45 -22.80
N HIS A 60 18.36 16.61 -24.13
CA HIS A 60 17.13 16.72 -24.93
C HIS A 60 16.30 15.43 -24.87
N GLN A 61 16.94 14.27 -24.98
CA GLN A 61 16.28 12.97 -24.90
C GLN A 61 15.74 12.63 -23.50
N ALA A 62 16.41 13.08 -22.44
CA ALA A 62 15.99 12.85 -21.06
C ALA A 62 14.82 13.76 -20.63
N GLN A 63 14.66 14.92 -21.28
CA GLN A 63 13.62 15.88 -20.96
C GLN A 63 12.18 15.32 -20.98
N PRO A 64 11.74 14.55 -22.00
CA PRO A 64 10.41 13.93 -21.98
C PRO A 64 10.27 12.91 -20.84
N ALA A 65 11.29 12.10 -20.57
CA ALA A 65 11.24 11.14 -19.45
C ALA A 65 11.10 11.86 -18.10
N MET A 66 11.81 12.97 -17.90
CA MET A 66 11.67 13.81 -16.71
C MET A 66 10.30 14.46 -16.59
N ALA A 67 9.67 14.84 -17.70
CA ALA A 67 8.30 15.34 -17.69
C ALA A 67 7.30 14.25 -17.31
N GLN A 68 7.45 13.05 -17.87
CA GLN A 68 6.60 11.90 -17.56
C GLN A 68 6.72 11.48 -16.10
N LEU A 69 7.93 11.48 -15.53
CA LEU A 69 8.13 11.16 -14.11
C LEU A 69 7.36 12.12 -13.19
N LYS A 70 7.39 13.42 -13.49
CA LYS A 70 6.63 14.42 -12.71
C LYS A 70 5.12 14.21 -12.81
N GLU A 71 4.63 13.85 -13.99
CA GLU A 71 3.21 13.52 -14.18
C GLU A 71 2.83 12.27 -13.39
N ASN A 72 3.65 11.23 -13.45
CA ASN A 72 3.45 10.00 -12.68
C ASN A 72 3.44 10.26 -11.17
N ASP A 73 4.32 11.13 -10.66
CA ASP A 73 4.34 11.52 -9.24
C ASP A 73 3.01 12.16 -8.81
N LEU A 74 2.41 13.00 -9.67
CA LEU A 74 1.10 13.61 -9.41
C LEU A 74 -0.04 12.58 -9.44
N ILE A 75 0.02 11.63 -10.37
CA ILE A 75 -0.96 10.54 -10.46
C ILE A 75 -0.89 9.67 -9.21
N VAL A 76 0.31 9.23 -8.82
CA VAL A 76 0.53 8.42 -7.61
C VAL A 76 0.03 9.15 -6.37
N HIS A 77 0.26 10.47 -6.27
CA HIS A 77 -0.26 11.25 -5.15
C HIS A 77 -1.80 11.18 -5.07
N ARG A 78 -2.49 11.39 -6.20
CA ARG A 78 -3.96 11.31 -6.25
C ARG A 78 -4.46 9.90 -5.92
N GLU A 79 -3.86 8.87 -6.51
CA GLU A 79 -4.25 7.49 -6.26
C GLU A 79 -4.08 7.11 -4.78
N ASN A 80 -3.03 7.62 -4.12
CA ASN A 80 -2.83 7.42 -2.69
C ASN A 80 -3.90 8.13 -1.84
N GLU A 81 -4.36 9.32 -2.23
CA GLU A 81 -5.47 10.01 -1.56
C GLU A 81 -6.79 9.24 -1.72
N GLU A 82 -7.08 8.75 -2.93
CA GLU A 82 -8.25 7.93 -3.21
C GLU A 82 -8.19 6.60 -2.42
N LEU A 83 -7.02 5.96 -2.36
CA LEU A 83 -6.81 4.76 -1.58
C LEU A 83 -7.07 5.00 -0.08
N ALA A 84 -6.53 6.08 0.49
CA ALA A 84 -6.76 6.46 1.88
C ALA A 84 -8.26 6.69 2.17
N GLN A 85 -8.99 7.28 1.22
CA GLN A 85 -10.44 7.45 1.33
C GLN A 85 -11.18 6.11 1.34
N VAL A 86 -10.81 5.18 0.45
CA VAL A 86 -11.40 3.84 0.39
C VAL A 86 -11.11 3.06 1.67
N GLU A 87 -9.89 3.12 2.19
CA GLU A 87 -9.51 2.49 3.46
C GLU A 87 -10.36 3.00 4.63
N ALA A 88 -10.60 4.32 4.70
CA ALA A 88 -11.47 4.90 5.71
C ALA A 88 -12.93 4.41 5.58
N GLN A 89 -13.44 4.26 4.35
CA GLN A 89 -14.79 3.71 4.13
C GLN A 89 -14.86 2.23 4.53
N ILE A 90 -13.82 1.44 4.24
CA ILE A 90 -13.76 0.04 4.67
C ILE A 90 -13.79 -0.05 6.20
N ALA A 91 -13.04 0.81 6.90
CA ALA A 91 -13.05 0.84 8.35
C ALA A 91 -14.43 1.19 8.94
N ASP A 92 -15.15 2.18 8.36
CA ASP A 92 -16.52 2.51 8.77
C ASP A 92 -17.48 1.34 8.53
N LEU A 93 -17.41 0.69 7.36
CA LEU A 93 -18.24 -0.47 7.05
C LEU A 93 -17.94 -1.66 7.97
N GLN A 94 -16.68 -1.88 8.35
CA GLN A 94 -16.30 -2.90 9.32
C GLN A 94 -16.89 -2.60 10.70
N ALA A 95 -16.79 -1.36 11.19
CA ALA A 95 -17.38 -0.96 12.46
C ALA A 95 -18.91 -1.12 12.48
N ARG A 96 -19.58 -0.75 11.38
CA ARG A 96 -21.04 -0.96 11.23
C ARG A 96 -21.41 -2.44 11.24
N ARG A 97 -20.63 -3.29 10.56
CA ARG A 97 -20.86 -4.74 10.54
C ARG A 97 -20.73 -5.33 11.94
N GLU A 98 -19.73 -4.94 12.71
CA GLU A 98 -19.53 -5.39 14.09
C GLU A 98 -20.72 -5.02 14.98
N LEU A 99 -21.19 -3.77 14.89
CA LEU A 99 -22.37 -3.32 15.63
C LEU A 99 -23.63 -4.13 15.29
N ILE A 100 -23.84 -4.47 14.02
CA ILE A 100 -24.98 -5.29 13.60
C ILE A 100 -24.88 -6.70 14.18
N LEU A 101 -23.68 -7.29 14.17
CA LEU A 101 -23.46 -8.62 14.72
C LEU A 101 -23.70 -8.66 16.23
N ASP A 102 -23.24 -7.64 16.96
CA ASP A 102 -23.48 -7.50 18.40
C ASP A 102 -24.97 -7.39 18.73
N ARG A 103 -25.70 -6.47 18.05
CA ARG A 103 -27.16 -6.32 18.20
C ARG A 103 -27.93 -7.60 17.89
N ARG A 104 -27.50 -8.34 16.86
CA ARG A 104 -28.08 -9.63 16.52
C ARG A 104 -27.85 -10.64 17.64
N GLY A 105 -26.66 -10.69 18.22
CA GLY A 105 -26.34 -11.53 19.38
C GLY A 105 -27.28 -11.26 20.55
N HIS A 106 -27.46 -9.99 20.91
CA HIS A 106 -28.39 -9.59 21.96
C HIS A 106 -29.84 -9.98 21.68
N THR A 107 -30.30 -9.78 20.44
CA THR A 107 -31.67 -10.14 20.04
C THR A 107 -31.90 -11.65 20.11
N VAL A 108 -30.92 -12.45 19.70
CA VAL A 108 -30.98 -13.91 19.79
C VAL A 108 -31.03 -14.36 21.26
N ALA A 109 -30.21 -13.78 22.14
CA ALA A 109 -30.22 -14.07 23.56
C ALA A 109 -31.56 -13.70 24.22
N ALA A 110 -32.10 -12.51 23.95
CA ALA A 110 -33.42 -12.11 24.45
C ALA A 110 -34.52 -13.06 23.94
N GLY A 111 -34.43 -13.51 22.68
CA GLY A 111 -35.37 -14.47 22.10
C GLY A 111 -35.35 -15.83 22.81
N THR A 112 -34.17 -16.34 23.20
CA THR A 112 -34.07 -17.60 23.94
C THR A 112 -34.62 -17.47 25.36
N GLU A 113 -34.34 -16.36 26.05
CA GLU A 113 -34.87 -16.05 27.38
C GLU A 113 -36.40 -15.92 27.40
N LEU A 114 -36.97 -15.20 26.41
CA LEU A 114 -38.41 -15.06 26.25
C LEU A 114 -39.06 -16.43 25.98
N LYS A 115 -38.44 -17.26 25.14
CA LYS A 115 -38.93 -18.61 24.87
C LYS A 115 -38.91 -19.49 26.12
N SER A 116 -37.84 -19.44 26.93
CA SER A 116 -37.80 -20.16 28.20
C SER A 116 -38.85 -19.66 29.20
N SER A 117 -39.03 -18.34 29.29
CA SER A 117 -40.01 -17.71 30.18
C SER A 117 -41.44 -18.10 29.78
N ALA A 118 -41.76 -18.04 28.50
CA ALA A 118 -43.06 -18.47 27.97
C ALA A 118 -43.34 -19.95 28.29
N LYS A 119 -42.34 -20.83 28.14
CA LYS A 119 -42.46 -22.26 28.47
C LYS A 119 -42.77 -22.47 29.96
N GLN A 120 -42.11 -21.73 30.84
CA GLN A 120 -42.36 -21.79 32.29
C GLN A 120 -43.77 -21.30 32.64
N LEU A 121 -44.21 -20.18 32.05
CA LEU A 121 -45.55 -19.63 32.26
C LEU A 121 -46.65 -20.60 31.79
N LEU A 122 -46.47 -21.23 30.62
CA LEU A 122 -47.41 -22.24 30.11
C LEU A 122 -47.50 -23.45 31.04
N LYS A 123 -46.36 -23.94 31.54
CA LYS A 123 -46.32 -25.05 32.52
C LYS A 123 -47.06 -24.67 33.81
N ALA A 124 -46.73 -23.52 34.40
CA ALA A 124 -47.38 -23.04 35.61
C ALA A 124 -48.89 -22.80 35.42
N GLY A 125 -49.29 -22.30 34.25
CA GLY A 125 -50.70 -22.13 33.88
C GLY A 125 -51.46 -23.45 33.79
N ALA A 126 -50.84 -24.49 33.21
CA ALA A 126 -51.41 -25.83 33.15
C ALA A 126 -51.59 -26.44 34.56
N GLU A 127 -50.59 -26.29 35.43
CA GLU A 127 -50.66 -26.73 36.83
C GLU A 127 -51.77 -26.02 37.60
N LYS A 128 -51.87 -24.68 37.48
CA LYS A 128 -52.96 -23.90 38.09
C LYS A 128 -54.34 -24.35 37.62
N LYS A 129 -54.50 -24.66 36.33
CA LYS A 129 -55.77 -25.19 35.78
C LYS A 129 -56.13 -26.55 36.38
N LYS A 130 -55.16 -27.46 36.54
CA LYS A 130 -55.38 -28.77 37.20
C LYS A 130 -55.81 -28.57 38.66
N ALA A 131 -55.09 -27.76 39.42
CA ALA A 131 -55.43 -27.47 40.82
C ALA A 131 -56.83 -26.83 40.97
N LEU A 132 -57.24 -25.98 40.03
CA LEU A 132 -58.58 -25.41 40.03
C LEU A 132 -59.66 -26.48 39.78
N ALA A 133 -59.43 -27.40 38.83
CA ALA A 133 -60.34 -28.49 38.55
C ALA A 133 -60.52 -29.42 39.75
N GLU A 134 -59.42 -29.77 40.44
CA GLU A 134 -59.44 -30.55 41.68
C GLU A 134 -60.25 -29.84 42.78
N ARG A 135 -60.02 -28.54 42.99
CA ARG A 135 -60.79 -27.74 43.96
C ARG A 135 -62.28 -27.70 43.63
N LYS A 136 -62.64 -27.56 42.34
CA LYS A 136 -64.05 -27.60 41.89
C LYS A 136 -64.67 -28.98 42.16
N LEU A 137 -63.95 -30.06 41.90
CA LEU A 137 -64.41 -31.42 42.17
C LEU A 137 -64.64 -31.66 43.68
N ILE A 138 -63.70 -31.24 44.54
CA ILE A 138 -63.85 -31.33 46.00
C ILE A 138 -65.08 -30.57 46.47
N ARG A 139 -65.28 -29.33 45.97
CA ARG A 139 -66.45 -28.51 46.32
C ARG A 139 -67.75 -29.18 45.88
N ALA A 140 -67.81 -29.75 44.69
CA ALA A 140 -68.98 -30.48 44.21
C ALA A 140 -69.30 -31.69 45.09
N ARG A 141 -68.29 -32.49 45.46
CA ARG A 141 -68.45 -33.64 46.38
C ARG A 141 -68.99 -33.20 47.74
N TRP A 142 -68.44 -32.13 48.32
CA TRP A 142 -68.89 -31.61 49.60
C TRP A 142 -70.36 -31.16 49.58
N LEU A 143 -70.80 -30.52 48.49
CA LEU A 143 -72.21 -30.12 48.32
C LEU A 143 -73.15 -31.34 48.25
N VAL A 144 -72.78 -32.39 47.51
CA VAL A 144 -73.56 -33.64 47.45
C VAL A 144 -73.65 -34.30 48.83
N ASP A 145 -72.54 -34.38 49.55
CA ASP A 145 -72.50 -34.92 50.92
C ASP A 145 -73.39 -34.15 51.89
N MET A 146 -73.41 -32.81 51.82
CA MET A 146 -74.28 -31.99 52.67
C MET A 146 -75.76 -32.25 52.36
N VAL A 147 -76.14 -32.34 51.08
CA VAL A 147 -77.52 -32.67 50.69
C VAL A 147 -77.87 -34.06 51.19
N ALA A 148 -77.00 -35.07 51.00
CA ALA A 148 -77.24 -36.44 51.45
C ALA A 148 -77.29 -36.60 52.98
N ARG A 149 -76.65 -35.70 53.75
CA ARG A 149 -76.75 -35.64 55.22
C ARG A 149 -78.00 -34.88 55.67
N GLY A 150 -78.39 -33.81 54.97
CA GLY A 150 -79.65 -33.09 55.21
C GLY A 150 -80.91 -33.92 54.91
N SER A 151 -80.84 -34.83 53.92
CA SER A 151 -81.89 -35.80 53.61
C SER A 151 -81.95 -37.00 54.58
N ARG A 152 -81.02 -37.08 55.54
CA ARG A 152 -80.97 -38.09 56.60
C ARG A 152 -81.43 -37.55 57.95
N CYS A 153 -82.40 -36.63 57.94
CA CYS A 153 -83.12 -36.22 59.15
C CYS A 153 -84.19 -37.28 59.50
N PRO A 154 -84.10 -37.98 60.64
CA PRO A 154 -85.13 -38.90 61.10
C PRO A 154 -86.15 -38.12 61.91
N TYR A 155 -87.05 -37.42 61.23
CA TYR A 155 -88.30 -36.95 61.85
C TYR A 155 -89.45 -37.28 60.89
N ILE A 156 -89.74 -38.57 60.80
CA ILE A 156 -91.11 -39.08 60.63
C ILE A 156 -91.67 -39.16 62.05
N GLY A 157 -92.78 -38.46 62.29
CA GLY A 157 -93.49 -38.35 63.55
C GLY A 157 -94.41 -37.14 63.50
#